data_AF-A0A7W1F9E3-F1
#
_entry.id   AF-A0A7W1F9E3-F1
#
_cell.length_a   1.000
_cell.length_b   1.000
_cell.length_c   1.000
_cell.angle_alpha   90.00
_cell.angle_beta   90.00
_cell.angle_gamma   90.00
#
_symmetry.space_group_name_H-M   'P 1'
#
loop_
_entity.id
_entity.type
_entity.pdbx_description
1 polymer ?
#
loop_
_entity_poly.entity_id
_entity_poly.type
_entity_poly.pdbx_seq_one_letter_code
_entity_poly.pdbx_strand_id
1 'polypeptide(L)'
;MANGSFFGMDPRDEWNASTWELFRCCLVRTLTSYDVSGSSIAAQPVPDLASGPPEVSSDGLTWTFHLRPGLHYAPPMQDTEITAPDFARALRRLAGSYDPGQPGLAFYLSQIDGWNEFASGKTSSIVGLQTPDPLTLRIVQTRPDASLPYVLALPLAAPIPPSPGSPDAAEGVATGHDGGSL
;
A
#
# COMPACT_ATOMS: atom_id res chain seq x y z
N MET A 1 -12.26 -25.99 23.61
CA MET A 1 -12.84 -25.70 22.28
C MET A 1 -13.54 -24.35 22.36
N ALA A 2 -12.88 -23.31 21.84
CA ALA A 2 -13.53 -22.15 21.27
C ALA A 2 -13.12 -22.18 19.79
N ASN A 3 -14.12 -22.44 18.94
CA ASN A 3 -14.02 -22.58 17.49
C ASN A 3 -13.89 -21.21 16.84
N GLY A 4 -12.96 -21.09 15.89
CA GLY A 4 -12.94 -20.04 14.89
C GLY A 4 -11.62 -19.27 14.86
N SER A 5 -10.70 -19.69 14.00
CA SER A 5 -9.67 -18.79 13.49
C SER A 5 -10.41 -17.63 12.82
N PHE A 6 -10.47 -16.47 13.48
CA PHE A 6 -10.95 -15.26 12.83
C PHE A 6 -9.93 -14.89 11.75
N PHE A 7 -10.34 -14.94 10.49
CA PHE A 7 -9.56 -14.38 9.39
C PHE A 7 -9.65 -12.85 9.50
N GLY A 8 -8.51 -12.19 9.71
CA GLY A 8 -8.45 -10.74 9.69
C GLY A 8 -8.59 -10.27 8.26
N MET A 9 -9.67 -9.57 7.91
CA MET A 9 -9.89 -9.07 6.54
C MET A 9 -9.20 -7.73 6.26
N ASP A 10 -8.34 -7.27 7.19
CA ASP A 10 -7.50 -6.10 7.02
C ASP A 10 -6.11 -6.51 6.49
N PRO A 11 -5.74 -6.14 5.26
CA PRO A 11 -4.45 -6.51 4.67
C PRO A 11 -3.22 -6.04 5.46
N ARG A 12 -3.35 -5.05 6.34
CA ARG A 12 -2.23 -4.55 7.18
C ARG A 12 -1.85 -5.54 8.28
N ASP A 13 -2.83 -6.16 8.92
CA ASP A 13 -2.63 -6.96 10.15
C ASP A 13 -2.70 -8.48 9.93
N GLU A 14 -3.14 -8.90 8.74
CA GLU A 14 -3.32 -10.31 8.43
C GLU A 14 -2.02 -10.99 7.98
N TRP A 15 -1.82 -12.23 8.42
CA TRP A 15 -0.67 -13.09 8.10
C TRP A 15 -1.07 -14.51 7.70
N ASN A 16 -2.37 -14.83 7.74
CA ASN A 16 -2.89 -16.11 7.30
C ASN A 16 -2.78 -16.24 5.78
N ALA A 17 -2.08 -17.28 5.32
CA ALA A 17 -1.87 -17.54 3.91
C ALA A 17 -3.19 -17.66 3.11
N SER A 18 -4.23 -18.27 3.69
CA SER A 18 -5.52 -18.41 3.03
C SER A 18 -6.19 -17.05 2.80
N THR A 19 -6.12 -16.14 3.78
CA THR A 19 -6.65 -14.77 3.62
C THR A 19 -5.82 -13.97 2.63
N TRP A 20 -4.50 -14.13 2.63
CA TRP A 20 -3.62 -13.51 1.64
C TRP A 20 -3.94 -13.95 0.21
N GLU A 21 -4.29 -15.22 0.00
CA GLU A 21 -4.75 -15.70 -1.30
C GLU A 21 -6.10 -15.10 -1.68
N LEU A 22 -7.02 -14.88 -0.73
CA LEU A 22 -8.28 -14.18 -0.99
C LEU A 22 -8.04 -12.72 -1.39
N PHE A 23 -7.13 -12.02 -0.68
CA PHE A 23 -6.72 -10.67 -1.05
C PHE A 23 -6.17 -10.62 -2.46
N ARG A 24 -5.17 -11.46 -2.76
CA ARG A 24 -4.47 -11.49 -4.03
C ARG A 24 -5.37 -11.90 -5.21
N CYS A 25 -6.26 -12.88 -5.02
CA CYS A 25 -7.07 -13.42 -6.11
C CYS A 25 -8.33 -12.59 -6.38
N CYS A 26 -8.94 -11.98 -5.35
CA CYS A 26 -10.35 -11.60 -5.44
C CYS A 26 -10.69 -10.23 -4.87
N LEU A 27 -9.99 -9.77 -3.82
CA LEU A 27 -10.49 -8.66 -2.99
C LEU A 27 -9.76 -7.34 -3.20
N VAL A 28 -8.46 -7.38 -3.48
CA VAL A 28 -7.66 -6.16 -3.67
C VAL A 28 -6.82 -6.24 -4.93
N ARG A 29 -6.54 -5.05 -5.47
CA ARG A 29 -5.55 -4.83 -6.54
C ARG A 29 -4.51 -3.86 -6.02
N THR A 30 -3.31 -3.96 -6.55
CA THR A 30 -2.14 -3.25 -6.03
C THR A 30 -1.47 -2.46 -7.15
N LEU A 31 -0.46 -1.64 -6.83
CA LEU A 31 0.16 -0.78 -7.84
C LEU A 31 0.91 -1.61 -8.89
N THR A 32 1.65 -2.61 -8.40
CA THR A 32 2.30 -3.67 -9.16
C THR A 32 1.70 -5.02 -8.77
N SER A 33 1.93 -6.06 -9.56
CA SER A 33 1.53 -7.45 -9.27
C SER A 33 2.51 -8.42 -9.93
N TYR A 34 2.25 -9.72 -9.86
CA TYR A 34 3.06 -10.73 -10.53
C TYR A 34 2.28 -11.34 -11.69
N ASP A 35 2.94 -11.49 -12.84
CA ASP A 35 2.36 -12.23 -13.96
C ASP A 35 2.38 -13.73 -13.64
N VAL A 36 1.18 -14.27 -13.41
CA VAL A 36 0.93 -15.68 -13.11
C VAL A 36 0.26 -16.40 -14.28
N SER A 37 0.15 -15.76 -15.45
CA SER A 37 -0.49 -16.33 -16.64
C SER A 37 0.39 -17.32 -17.42
N GLY A 38 1.71 -17.26 -17.22
CA GLY A 38 2.70 -18.12 -17.86
C GLY A 38 3.03 -19.41 -17.09
N SER A 39 3.76 -20.31 -17.74
CA SER A 39 4.26 -21.56 -17.12
C SER A 39 5.39 -21.36 -16.09
N SER A 40 5.87 -20.13 -15.94
CA SER A 40 6.84 -19.73 -14.92
C SER A 40 6.35 -18.43 -14.28
N ILE A 41 6.29 -18.40 -12.96
CA ILE A 41 6.04 -17.16 -12.22
C ILE A 41 7.22 -16.23 -12.49
N ALA A 42 6.96 -15.08 -13.13
CA ALA A 42 7.97 -14.05 -13.25
C ALA A 42 8.29 -13.55 -11.83
N ALA A 43 9.54 -13.68 -11.40
CA ALA A 43 9.97 -13.17 -10.09
C ALA A 43 9.99 -11.63 -10.03
N GLN A 44 9.74 -10.94 -11.15
CA GLN A 44 9.74 -9.49 -11.25
C GLN A 44 8.30 -8.96 -11.25
N PRO A 45 7.97 -8.00 -10.38
CA PRO A 45 6.68 -7.33 -10.41
C PRO A 45 6.44 -6.62 -11.75
N VAL A 46 5.21 -6.73 -12.25
CA VAL A 46 4.69 -6.07 -13.44
C VAL A 46 3.62 -5.03 -13.05
N PRO A 47 3.33 -4.03 -13.89
CA PRO A 47 2.28 -3.05 -13.61
C PRO A 47 0.89 -3.70 -13.47
N ASP A 48 0.13 -3.29 -12.46
CA ASP A 48 -1.26 -3.71 -12.28
C ASP A 48 -2.20 -2.50 -12.35
N LEU A 49 -2.47 -1.82 -11.22
CA LEU A 49 -3.16 -0.52 -11.21
C LEU A 49 -2.29 0.60 -11.79
N ALA A 50 -0.96 0.42 -11.82
CA ALA A 50 -0.06 1.28 -12.58
C ALA A 50 -0.26 1.12 -14.09
N SER A 51 -0.12 2.23 -14.82
CA SER A 51 -0.24 2.26 -16.29
C SER A 51 1.00 1.71 -16.99
N GLY A 52 2.15 1.66 -16.32
CA GLY A 52 3.43 1.16 -16.82
C GLY A 52 4.44 0.89 -15.70
N PRO A 53 5.67 0.47 -16.04
CA PRO A 53 6.75 0.33 -15.06
C PRO A 53 7.10 1.69 -14.42
N PRO A 54 7.62 1.71 -13.18
CA PRO A 54 8.02 2.96 -12.56
C PRO A 54 9.18 3.64 -13.29
N GLU A 55 9.16 4.96 -13.28
CA GLU A 55 10.33 5.77 -13.61
C GLU A 55 11.23 5.89 -12.38
N VAL A 56 12.52 5.62 -12.54
CA VAL A 56 13.50 5.72 -11.45
C VAL A 56 14.51 6.81 -11.80
N SER A 57 14.75 7.75 -10.89
CA SER A 57 15.77 8.79 -11.07
C SER A 57 17.17 8.20 -11.22
N SER A 58 18.09 8.96 -11.81
CA SER A 58 19.47 8.51 -12.07
C SER A 58 20.26 8.15 -10.81
N ASP A 59 19.92 8.73 -9.67
CA ASP A 59 20.51 8.43 -8.35
C ASP A 59 19.84 7.23 -7.65
N GLY A 60 18.78 6.67 -8.23
CA GLY A 60 18.03 5.54 -7.66
C GLY A 60 17.15 5.89 -6.46
N LEU A 61 16.96 7.18 -6.15
CA LEU A 61 16.27 7.62 -4.94
C LEU A 61 14.79 7.94 -5.15
N THR A 62 14.41 8.40 -6.34
CA THR A 62 13.03 8.77 -6.66
C THR A 62 12.40 7.74 -7.56
N TRP A 63 11.28 7.16 -7.11
CA TRP A 63 10.42 6.27 -7.89
C TRP A 63 9.12 7.00 -8.22
N THR A 64 8.74 7.03 -9.49
CA THR A 64 7.49 7.63 -9.95
C THR A 64 6.63 6.57 -10.60
N PHE A 65 5.42 6.40 -10.07
CA PHE A 65 4.42 5.47 -10.58
C PHE A 65 3.23 6.26 -11.11
N HIS A 66 2.85 5.97 -12.35
CA HIS A 66 1.65 6.53 -12.98
C HIS A 66 0.52 5.53 -12.88
N LEU A 67 -0.64 5.95 -12.40
CA LEU A 67 -1.84 5.13 -12.29
C LEU A 67 -2.62 5.12 -13.60
N ARG A 68 -3.40 4.07 -13.84
CA ARG A 68 -4.39 4.06 -14.92
C ARG A 68 -5.58 4.94 -14.51
N PRO A 69 -6.05 5.86 -15.37
CA PRO A 69 -7.25 6.65 -15.10
C PRO A 69 -8.53 5.80 -15.18
N GLY A 70 -9.59 6.24 -14.52
CA GLY A 70 -10.93 5.68 -14.64
C GLY A 70 -11.14 4.34 -13.92
N LEU A 71 -10.17 3.89 -13.12
CA LEU A 71 -10.33 2.72 -12.27
C LEU A 71 -11.11 3.09 -11.01
N HIS A 72 -12.14 2.33 -10.69
CA HIS A 72 -13.01 2.61 -9.54
C HIS A 72 -12.98 1.46 -8.54
N TYR A 73 -13.31 1.78 -7.29
CA TYR A 73 -13.51 0.77 -6.26
C TYR A 73 -14.72 -0.12 -6.54
N ALA A 74 -14.73 -1.31 -5.95
CA ALA A 74 -15.91 -2.18 -5.99
C ALA A 74 -17.08 -1.57 -5.19
N PRO A 75 -18.33 -2.03 -5.41
CA PRO A 75 -19.45 -1.66 -4.56
C PRO A 75 -19.15 -1.88 -3.07
N PRO A 76 -19.60 -0.96 -2.18
CA PRO A 76 -20.53 0.13 -2.43
C PRO A 76 -19.88 1.44 -2.93
N MET A 77 -18.59 1.44 -3.28
CA MET A 77 -17.83 2.63 -3.65
C MET A 77 -17.57 2.74 -5.16
N GLN A 78 -18.47 2.20 -6.00
CA GLN A 78 -18.30 2.18 -7.45
C GLN A 78 -18.12 3.54 -8.11
N ASP A 79 -18.57 4.62 -7.46
CA ASP A 79 -18.42 6.00 -7.93
C ASP A 79 -17.15 6.69 -7.40
N THR A 80 -16.29 5.96 -6.68
CA THR A 80 -15.01 6.46 -6.17
C THR A 80 -13.89 5.97 -7.08
N GLU A 81 -13.23 6.90 -7.77
CA GLU A 81 -12.02 6.62 -8.56
C GLU A 81 -10.83 6.32 -7.63
N ILE A 82 -9.99 5.36 -8.02
CA ILE A 82 -8.74 5.02 -7.35
C ILE A 82 -7.67 6.03 -7.77
N THR A 83 -7.05 6.70 -6.81
CA THR A 83 -6.09 7.79 -7.03
C THR A 83 -4.79 7.58 -6.27
N ALA A 84 -3.73 8.30 -6.63
CA ALA A 84 -2.43 8.25 -5.98
C ALA A 84 -2.48 8.57 -4.47
N PRO A 85 -3.31 9.53 -3.99
CA PRO A 85 -3.54 9.73 -2.56
C PRO A 85 -4.00 8.49 -1.79
N ASP A 86 -4.69 7.54 -2.43
CA ASP A 86 -5.19 6.33 -1.77
C ASP A 86 -4.06 5.35 -1.44
N PHE A 87 -3.04 5.28 -2.30
CA PHE A 87 -1.80 4.55 -2.02
C PHE A 87 -0.96 5.27 -0.95
N ALA A 88 -0.82 6.60 -1.04
CA ALA A 88 -0.12 7.36 -0.01
C ALA A 88 -0.81 7.22 1.37
N ARG A 89 -2.13 7.10 1.41
CA ARG A 89 -2.91 6.76 2.61
C ARG A 89 -2.53 5.39 3.16
N ALA A 90 -2.56 4.35 2.34
CA ALA A 90 -2.17 3.00 2.74
C ALA A 90 -0.73 2.92 3.29
N LEU A 91 0.23 3.57 2.62
CA LEU A 91 1.63 3.58 3.06
C LEU A 91 1.83 4.35 4.38
N ARG A 92 1.13 5.47 4.59
CA ARG A 92 1.13 6.18 5.88
C ARG A 92 0.54 5.33 6.99
N ARG A 93 -0.55 4.61 6.72
CA ARG A 93 -1.16 3.68 7.67
C ARG A 93 -0.18 2.59 8.11
N LEU A 94 0.61 2.04 7.17
CA LEU A 94 1.68 1.08 7.49
C LEU A 94 2.78 1.70 8.36
N ALA A 95 3.17 2.93 8.07
CA ALA A 95 4.16 3.65 8.87
C ALA A 95 3.66 3.91 10.30
N GLY A 96 2.36 4.21 10.48
CA GLY A 96 1.77 4.45 11.80
C GLY A 96 1.82 3.23 12.73
N SER A 97 1.84 2.01 12.18
CA SER A 97 2.00 0.76 12.94
C SER A 97 3.41 0.19 12.93
N TYR A 98 4.39 0.91 12.36
CA TYR A 98 5.75 0.40 12.19
C TYR A 98 6.55 0.47 13.50
N ASP A 99 6.99 -0.69 13.99
CA ASP A 99 7.96 -0.82 15.08
C ASP A 99 9.32 -1.31 14.54
N PRO A 100 10.39 -0.49 14.61
CA PRO A 100 11.74 -0.91 14.25
C PRO A 100 12.26 -2.14 15.00
N GLY A 101 11.75 -2.40 16.21
CA GLY A 101 12.11 -3.55 17.05
C GLY A 101 11.38 -4.85 16.68
N GLN A 102 10.32 -4.77 15.87
CA GLN A 102 9.54 -5.91 15.36
C GLN A 102 9.33 -5.75 13.85
N PRO A 103 10.41 -5.75 13.04
CA PRO A 103 10.34 -5.36 11.65
C PRO A 103 9.60 -6.42 10.81
N GLY A 104 8.30 -6.20 10.59
CA GLY A 104 7.51 -6.90 9.57
C GLY A 104 7.78 -6.35 8.17
N LEU A 105 6.88 -6.61 7.22
CA LEU A 105 7.03 -6.20 5.81
C LEU A 105 7.16 -4.67 5.62
N ALA A 106 6.64 -3.87 6.56
CA ALA A 106 6.80 -2.42 6.60
C ALA A 106 8.28 -1.97 6.71
N PHE A 107 9.19 -2.83 7.16
CA PHE A 107 10.63 -2.55 7.21
C PHE A 107 11.21 -2.15 5.84
N TYR A 108 10.75 -2.76 4.76
CA TYR A 108 11.20 -2.43 3.40
C TYR A 108 10.77 -1.03 2.94
N LEU A 109 9.80 -0.41 3.64
CA LEU A 109 9.35 0.96 3.39
C LEU A 109 10.04 1.98 4.29
N SER A 110 10.80 1.54 5.30
CA SER A 110 11.47 2.41 6.28
C SER A 110 12.51 3.38 5.71
N GLN A 111 12.85 3.21 4.43
CA GLN A 111 13.80 4.05 3.70
C GLN A 111 13.16 5.24 3.01
N ILE A 112 11.83 5.28 2.95
CA ILE A 112 11.09 6.44 2.45
C ILE A 112 11.41 7.63 3.35
N ASP A 113 11.74 8.76 2.75
CA ASP A 113 12.15 9.95 3.46
C ASP A 113 11.02 10.45 4.40
N GLY A 114 11.34 10.63 5.68
CA GLY A 114 10.38 10.96 6.74
C GLY A 114 9.58 9.78 7.32
N TRP A 115 9.81 8.53 6.90
CA TRP A 115 9.07 7.36 7.40
C TRP A 115 9.22 7.17 8.92
N ASN A 116 10.46 7.19 9.43
CA ASN A 116 10.75 6.91 10.83
C ASN A 116 10.31 8.07 11.74
N GLU A 117 10.44 9.30 11.26
CA GLU A 117 9.94 10.49 11.94
C GLU A 117 8.42 10.43 12.07
N PHE A 118 7.71 9.98 11.02
CA PHE A 118 6.26 9.78 11.07
C PHE A 118 5.87 8.65 12.02
N ALA A 119 6.51 7.47 11.88
CA ALA A 119 6.24 6.31 12.73
C ALA A 119 6.46 6.59 14.22
N SER A 120 7.44 7.44 14.56
CA SER A 120 7.70 7.87 15.94
C SER A 120 6.87 9.06 16.42
N GLY A 121 5.94 9.55 15.60
CA GLY A 121 5.05 10.69 15.93
C GLY A 121 5.74 12.05 15.95
N LYS A 122 6.96 12.18 15.42
CA LYS A 122 7.71 13.46 15.35
C LYS A 122 7.20 14.39 14.25
N THR A 123 6.55 13.84 13.23
CA THR A 123 5.91 14.58 12.14
C THR A 123 4.55 13.95 11.84
N SER A 124 3.63 14.75 11.31
CA SER A 124 2.31 14.31 10.83
C SER A 124 2.32 13.96 9.33
N SER A 125 3.47 14.02 8.66
CA SER A 125 3.61 13.72 7.23
C SER A 125 4.91 12.99 6.90
N ILE A 126 4.88 12.18 5.84
CA ILE A 126 6.05 11.49 5.27
C ILE A 126 6.45 12.26 4.01
N VAL A 127 7.53 13.04 4.09
CA VAL A 127 7.96 13.94 3.00
C VAL A 127 8.33 13.22 1.71
N GLY A 128 8.75 11.96 1.83
CA GLY A 128 9.05 11.07 0.72
C GLY A 128 7.83 10.44 0.06
N LEU A 129 6.61 10.64 0.57
CA LEU A 129 5.37 10.23 -0.09
C LEU A 129 4.68 11.45 -0.71
N GLN A 130 4.68 11.51 -2.03
CA GLN A 130 4.21 12.67 -2.79
C GLN A 130 3.19 12.25 -3.84
N THR A 131 2.16 13.07 -4.02
CA THR A 131 1.13 12.88 -5.05
C THR A 131 0.95 14.20 -5.80
N PRO A 132 1.85 14.55 -6.74
CA PRO A 132 1.82 15.85 -7.41
C PRO A 132 0.54 16.10 -8.22
N ASP A 133 -0.15 15.03 -8.60
CA ASP A 133 -1.47 15.04 -9.21
C ASP A 133 -2.24 13.75 -8.81
N PRO A 134 -3.54 13.62 -9.15
CA PRO A 134 -4.35 12.46 -8.73
C PRO A 134 -3.88 11.10 -9.25
N LEU A 135 -3.06 11.04 -10.29
CA LEU A 135 -2.64 9.79 -10.95
C LEU A 135 -1.13 9.55 -10.88
N THR A 136 -0.38 10.38 -10.17
CA THR A 136 1.07 10.22 -9.99
C THR A 136 1.40 9.99 -8.53
N LEU A 137 1.97 8.82 -8.21
CA LEU A 137 2.59 8.55 -6.91
C LEU A 137 4.11 8.64 -7.05
N ARG A 138 4.70 9.59 -6.34
CA ARG A 138 6.16 9.78 -6.27
C ARG A 138 6.67 9.40 -4.88
N ILE A 139 7.60 8.46 -4.82
CA ILE A 139 8.24 7.97 -3.60
C ILE A 139 9.71 8.34 -3.61
N VAL A 140 10.17 9.06 -2.59
CA VAL A 140 11.57 9.45 -2.40
C VAL A 140 12.17 8.65 -1.25
N GLN A 141 13.29 7.98 -1.52
CA GLN A 141 14.05 7.20 -0.56
C GLN A 141 15.30 7.96 -0.11
N THR A 142 15.78 7.66 1.10
CA THR A 142 17.03 8.20 1.68
C THR A 142 18.29 7.49 1.17
N ARG A 143 18.12 6.30 0.58
CA ARG A 143 19.18 5.51 -0.08
C ARG A 143 18.57 4.67 -1.20
N PRO A 144 19.35 4.23 -2.21
CA PRO A 144 18.84 3.40 -3.28
C PRO A 144 18.35 2.04 -2.75
N ASP A 145 17.10 1.69 -3.04
CA ASP A 145 16.50 0.40 -2.68
C ASP A 145 15.46 -0.02 -3.74
N ALA A 146 15.72 -1.16 -4.40
CA ALA A 146 14.90 -1.70 -5.48
C ALA A 146 13.72 -2.58 -5.01
N SER A 147 13.46 -2.66 -3.70
CA SER A 147 12.38 -3.47 -3.14
C SER A 147 10.98 -2.86 -3.32
N LEU A 148 10.86 -1.57 -3.64
CA LEU A 148 9.56 -0.87 -3.72
C LEU A 148 8.53 -1.60 -4.60
N PRO A 149 8.82 -1.98 -5.87
CA PRO A 149 7.85 -2.69 -6.70
C PRO A 149 7.39 -4.03 -6.12
N TYR A 150 8.18 -4.66 -5.25
CA TYR A 150 7.84 -5.94 -4.63
C TYR A 150 6.90 -5.74 -3.45
N VAL A 151 7.18 -4.74 -2.61
CA VAL A 151 6.30 -4.39 -1.48
C VAL A 151 4.97 -3.84 -1.98
N LEU A 152 5.01 -3.02 -3.04
CA LEU A 152 3.82 -2.46 -3.69
C LEU A 152 2.98 -3.49 -4.47
N ALA A 153 3.44 -4.75 -4.53
CA ALA A 153 2.67 -5.89 -5.02
C ALA A 153 2.00 -6.71 -3.91
N LEU A 154 2.19 -6.34 -2.63
CA LEU A 154 1.61 -7.04 -1.50
C LEU A 154 0.24 -6.44 -1.11
N PRO A 155 -0.71 -7.25 -0.62
CA PRO A 155 -2.05 -6.79 -0.24
C PRO A 155 -2.07 -5.60 0.73
N LEU A 156 -1.11 -5.54 1.66
CA LEU A 156 -0.95 -4.46 2.63
C LEU A 156 -0.72 -3.07 1.99
N ALA A 157 -0.27 -3.03 0.74
CA ALA A 157 -0.05 -1.81 -0.04
C ALA A 157 -1.23 -1.44 -0.95
N ALA A 158 -2.34 -2.18 -0.89
CA ALA A 158 -3.54 -1.88 -1.66
C ALA A 158 -4.10 -0.48 -1.30
N PRO A 159 -4.69 0.24 -2.27
CA PRO A 159 -5.13 1.61 -2.06
C PRO A 159 -6.37 1.64 -1.16
N ILE A 160 -6.36 2.47 -0.12
CA ILE A 160 -7.48 2.62 0.80
C ILE A 160 -8.31 3.82 0.34
N PRO A 161 -9.61 3.70 0.05
CA PRO A 161 -10.41 4.85 -0.39
C PRO A 161 -10.64 5.89 0.72
N PRO A 162 -10.95 7.15 0.37
CA PRO A 162 -11.40 8.15 1.35
C PRO A 162 -12.70 7.71 2.02
N SER A 163 -12.94 8.17 3.26
CA SER A 163 -14.22 7.88 3.91
C SER A 163 -15.34 8.74 3.31
N PRO A 164 -16.50 8.18 2.93
CA PRO A 164 -17.62 8.96 2.38
C PRO A 164 -18.11 10.09 3.29
N GLY A 165 -18.08 9.87 4.61
CA GLY A 165 -18.50 10.86 5.61
C GLY A 165 -17.39 11.81 6.07
N SER A 166 -16.12 11.45 5.82
CA SER A 166 -14.93 12.19 6.26
C SER A 166 -13.79 12.02 5.25
N PRO A 167 -13.85 12.66 4.06
CA PRO A 167 -12.90 12.42 2.98
C PRO A 167 -11.42 12.66 3.37
N ASP A 168 -11.19 13.59 4.30
CA ASP A 168 -9.87 13.95 4.81
C ASP A 168 -9.39 13.09 5.99
N ALA A 169 -10.16 12.07 6.39
CA ALA A 169 -9.77 11.16 7.46
C ALA A 169 -8.45 10.45 7.10
N ALA A 170 -7.49 10.47 8.03
CA ALA A 170 -6.16 9.90 7.83
C ALA A 170 -6.20 8.43 7.40
N GLU A 171 -7.13 7.65 7.99
CA GLU A 171 -7.30 6.23 7.70
C GLU A 171 -8.32 5.94 6.58
N GLY A 172 -9.00 6.96 6.03
CA GLY A 172 -10.04 6.76 5.02
C GLY A 172 -11.13 5.83 5.55
N VAL A 173 -11.50 4.80 4.79
CA VAL A 173 -12.46 3.77 5.25
C VAL A 173 -11.88 2.76 6.24
N ALA A 174 -10.56 2.73 6.46
CA ALA A 174 -9.89 1.75 7.32
C ALA A 174 -9.95 2.09 8.82
N THR A 175 -10.92 2.91 9.24
CA THR A 175 -11.13 3.30 10.64
C THR A 175 -11.69 2.16 11.48
N GLY A 176 -11.27 2.06 12.75
CA GLY A 176 -11.86 1.14 13.73
C GLY A 176 -11.10 -0.18 13.94
N HIS A 177 -9.98 -0.37 13.25
CA HIS A 177 -9.08 -1.53 13.41
C HIS A 177 -7.86 -1.24 14.31
N ASP A 178 -7.78 -0.05 14.92
CA ASP A 178 -6.65 0.39 15.75
C ASP A 178 -6.74 -0.13 17.19
N GLY A 179 -7.89 -0.70 17.56
CA GLY A 179 -8.10 -1.38 18.84
C GLY A 179 -7.67 -2.84 18.72
N GLY A 180 -6.44 -3.14 19.13
CA GLY A 180 -5.99 -4.51 19.35
C GLY A 180 -6.87 -5.21 20.39
N SER A 181 -7.97 -5.79 19.95
CA SER A 181 -8.75 -6.83 20.64
C SER A 181 -9.82 -7.38 19.69
N LEU A 182 -9.59 -8.58 19.18
CA LEU A 182 -10.62 -9.62 19.20
C LEU A 182 -10.31 -10.53 20.38
#